data_AF-A0A2E4XVK3-F1
#
_entry.id   AF-A0A2E4XVK3-F1
#
_cell.length_a   1.000
_cell.length_b   1.000
_cell.length_c   1.000
_cell.angle_alpha   90.00
_cell.angle_beta   90.00
_cell.angle_gamma   90.00
#
_symmetry.space_group_name_H-M   'P 1'
#
loop_
_entity.id
_entity.type
_entity.pdbx_description
1 polymer ?
#
loop_
_entity_poly.entity_id
_entity_poly.type
_entity_poly.pdbx_seq_one_letter_code
_entity_poly.pdbx_strand_id
1 'polypeptide(L)'
;QTLASITFQNYFRLYPKLAGMTGTAMTEAAEFAEIYSLEVVDMPTNMPMIRLDEDDEIYRTQTEKHNAILEQVAECHERGQPVLVGTVSIEKSEELSALLTKRKMKHEVLNARHHEREAHIIADAGMPGAITIATNMAGRGTDIQLGGNLEMRLWRELEGVTDEAEIERRTAEITADIEEKRGIVKQSGGLYVLGTERHESRRIDNQLRGRSGRQGDPGASKFFLSLDDDLMRIFGSERMDGMLKKLGLEEGEAIVHSWINKALEKAQQKVEARNFDIRKQLLRFDDVMNDQRKVIYEQRKDLMRAEEVADTIVDMRHEVIEDMVAQCIPSDAMSEQWDLDGLHEECLRLLSLDLPVADWAKEEGIADEEILERLIDLSDRRMAEKAANYGPEVMRLAEKSLLLQILDHSWKEHLLQLDHLRQGIGLRAYAQRDPLNEYKREAFEMFEEMLRRVRNSVTEILSHVELTFDESEQEMFQREQRSMQESREDPAFAMADEPLAATGTDGVATPVQSRTAAAVIDPNDPSTWGKVPRNAPCPCGSGKKYKHCHGRAS
;
A
#
# COMPACT_ATOMS: atom_id res chain seq x y z
N GLN A 1 13.35 10.96 3.83
CA GLN A 1 13.07 10.55 5.21
C GLN A 1 11.63 10.07 5.30
N THR A 2 11.36 8.98 6.02
CA THR A 2 10.02 8.40 6.18
C THR A 2 9.16 9.30 7.08
N LEU A 3 8.01 9.78 6.58
CA LEU A 3 7.08 10.61 7.36
C LEU A 3 6.04 9.76 8.12
N ALA A 4 5.51 8.74 7.45
CA ALA A 4 4.62 7.73 8.00
C ALA A 4 4.84 6.43 7.23
N SER A 5 4.69 5.29 7.89
CA SER A 5 4.81 3.97 7.27
C SER A 5 3.89 2.97 7.96
N ILE A 6 3.28 2.11 7.15
CA ILE A 6 2.52 0.96 7.62
C ILE A 6 2.57 -0.14 6.56
N THR A 7 2.72 -1.39 6.99
CA THR A 7 2.63 -2.54 6.09
C THR A 7 1.17 -2.86 5.79
N PHE A 8 0.87 -3.43 4.62
CA PHE A 8 -0.50 -3.86 4.30
C PHE A 8 -1.04 -4.85 5.33
N GLN A 9 -0.19 -5.76 5.81
CA GLN A 9 -0.53 -6.74 6.84
C GLN A 9 -1.07 -6.05 8.09
N ASN A 10 -0.30 -5.11 8.62
CA ASN A 10 -0.70 -4.38 9.82
C ASN A 10 -1.84 -3.41 9.59
N TYR A 11 -1.94 -2.83 8.39
CA TYR A 11 -3.06 -1.98 8.00
C TYR A 11 -4.39 -2.75 7.98
N PHE A 12 -4.44 -3.91 7.33
CA PHE A 12 -5.66 -4.72 7.28
C PHE A 12 -6.06 -5.27 8.65
N ARG A 13 -5.10 -5.54 9.54
CA ARG A 13 -5.37 -5.94 10.93
C ARG A 13 -6.04 -4.86 11.78
N LEU A 14 -6.06 -3.58 11.34
CA LEU A 14 -6.79 -2.51 12.02
C LEU A 14 -8.30 -2.57 11.78
N TYR A 15 -8.75 -3.27 10.74
CA TYR A 15 -10.16 -3.34 10.40
C TYR A 15 -10.90 -4.23 11.41
N PRO A 16 -12.03 -3.77 11.98
CA PRO A 16 -12.81 -4.57 12.93
C PRO A 16 -13.41 -5.83 12.30
N LYS A 17 -13.58 -5.81 10.97
CA LYS A 17 -13.99 -6.97 10.17
C LYS A 17 -13.10 -7.03 8.94
N LEU A 18 -12.50 -8.19 8.71
CA LEU A 18 -11.68 -8.46 7.54
C LEU A 18 -12.21 -9.74 6.86
N ALA A 19 -12.40 -9.66 5.55
CA ALA A 19 -12.77 -10.79 4.72
C ALA A 19 -12.14 -10.60 3.33
N GLY A 20 -11.96 -11.70 2.61
CA GLY A 20 -11.39 -11.68 1.27
C GLY A 20 -11.91 -12.84 0.44
N MET A 21 -11.77 -12.73 -0.88
CA MET A 21 -12.13 -13.78 -1.82
C MET A 21 -11.01 -13.99 -2.83
N THR A 22 -10.72 -15.26 -3.12
CA THR A 22 -9.74 -15.65 -4.14
C THR A 22 -10.00 -17.10 -4.55
N GLY A 23 -9.71 -17.44 -5.80
CA GLY A 23 -9.93 -18.79 -6.33
C GLY A 23 -8.86 -19.82 -5.92
N THR A 24 -7.81 -19.41 -5.21
CA THR A 24 -6.64 -20.28 -4.93
C THR A 24 -6.10 -20.15 -3.50
N ALA A 25 -6.92 -19.76 -2.50
CA ALA A 25 -6.43 -19.54 -1.13
C ALA A 25 -6.08 -20.81 -0.35
N MET A 26 -6.57 -21.98 -0.77
CA MET A 26 -6.43 -23.21 0.02
C MET A 26 -4.97 -23.62 0.27
N THR A 27 -4.07 -23.33 -0.67
CA THR A 27 -2.63 -23.60 -0.53
C THR A 27 -1.98 -22.74 0.56
N GLU A 28 -2.48 -21.52 0.79
CA GLU A 28 -1.95 -20.58 1.79
C GLU A 28 -2.87 -20.44 3.02
N ALA A 29 -3.78 -21.39 3.26
CA ALA A 29 -4.76 -21.30 4.35
C ALA A 29 -4.09 -21.11 5.73
N ALA A 30 -2.96 -21.78 5.96
CA ALA A 30 -2.16 -21.60 7.17
C ALA A 30 -1.60 -20.18 7.31
N GLU A 31 -1.19 -19.54 6.20
CA GLU A 31 -0.69 -18.17 6.23
C GLU A 31 -1.80 -17.17 6.57
N PHE A 32 -2.99 -17.35 5.99
CA PHE A 32 -4.15 -16.51 6.30
C PHE A 32 -4.57 -16.62 7.76
N ALA A 33 -4.58 -17.84 8.31
CA ALA A 33 -4.88 -18.08 9.72
C ALA A 33 -3.83 -17.44 10.64
N GLU A 34 -2.55 -17.59 10.32
CA GLU A 34 -1.48 -17.08 11.19
C GLU A 34 -1.33 -15.54 11.13
N ILE A 35 -1.41 -14.93 9.94
CA ILE A 35 -1.16 -13.49 9.77
C ILE A 35 -2.42 -12.66 10.10
N TYR A 36 -3.58 -13.13 9.65
CA TYR A 36 -4.83 -12.35 9.70
C TYR A 36 -5.91 -12.97 10.58
N SER A 37 -5.66 -14.16 11.16
CA SER A 37 -6.71 -14.92 11.87
C SER A 37 -7.93 -15.20 10.99
N LEU A 38 -7.70 -15.41 9.69
CA LEU A 38 -8.74 -15.72 8.72
C LEU A 38 -8.78 -17.22 8.42
N GLU A 39 -9.96 -17.80 8.54
CA GLU A 39 -10.25 -19.14 8.05
C GLU A 39 -10.49 -19.12 6.53
N VAL A 40 -9.98 -20.15 5.84
CA VAL A 40 -10.23 -20.33 4.41
C VAL A 40 -11.27 -21.44 4.24
N VAL A 41 -12.37 -21.10 3.59
CA VAL A 41 -13.46 -22.03 3.27
C VAL A 41 -13.48 -22.26 1.77
N ASP A 42 -13.43 -23.52 1.36
CA ASP A 42 -13.61 -23.90 -0.04
C ASP A 42 -15.09 -23.84 -0.41
N MET A 43 -15.44 -22.96 -1.34
CA MET A 43 -16.80 -22.77 -1.83
C MET A 43 -17.00 -23.59 -3.10
N PRO A 44 -18.00 -24.50 -3.15
CA PRO A 44 -18.21 -25.33 -4.31
C PRO A 44 -18.57 -24.49 -5.54
N THR A 45 -18.15 -24.96 -6.71
CA THR A 45 -18.48 -24.31 -7.97
C THR A 45 -19.97 -24.47 -8.31
N ASN A 46 -20.55 -23.46 -8.98
CA ASN A 46 -21.95 -23.51 -9.41
C ASN A 46 -22.24 -24.68 -10.38
N MET A 47 -21.28 -24.97 -11.27
CA MET A 47 -21.34 -26.08 -12.23
C MET A 47 -20.20 -27.06 -11.94
N PRO A 48 -20.36 -28.36 -12.24
CA PRO A 48 -19.29 -29.34 -12.11
C PRO A 48 -18.04 -28.93 -12.90
N MET A 49 -16.87 -28.99 -12.27
CA MET A 49 -15.60 -28.71 -12.92
C MET A 49 -15.15 -29.95 -13.72
N ILE A 50 -15.12 -29.84 -15.04
CA ILE A 50 -14.82 -30.94 -15.98
C ILE A 50 -13.50 -30.76 -16.75
N ARG A 51 -12.66 -29.80 -16.34
CA ARG A 51 -11.36 -29.56 -16.98
C ARG A 51 -10.46 -30.79 -16.82
N LEU A 52 -9.79 -31.17 -17.91
CA LEU A 52 -8.80 -32.23 -17.92
C LEU A 52 -7.43 -31.65 -17.56
N ASP A 53 -6.99 -31.86 -16.32
CA ASP A 53 -5.63 -31.51 -15.90
C ASP A 53 -4.69 -32.69 -16.20
N GLU A 54 -3.92 -32.58 -17.28
CA GLU A 54 -2.97 -33.60 -17.72
C GLU A 54 -1.70 -33.60 -16.86
N ASP A 55 -1.02 -34.75 -16.84
CA ASP A 55 0.28 -34.90 -16.19
C ASP A 55 1.34 -34.02 -16.88
N ASP A 56 2.30 -33.53 -16.09
CA ASP A 56 3.38 -32.70 -16.63
C ASP A 56 4.33 -33.51 -17.53
N GLU A 57 4.81 -32.87 -18.60
CA GLU A 57 5.81 -33.43 -19.51
C GLU A 57 7.19 -32.83 -19.21
N ILE A 58 8.16 -33.69 -18.96
CA ILE A 58 9.51 -33.28 -18.58
C ILE A 58 10.49 -33.69 -19.66
N TYR A 59 11.26 -32.72 -20.12
CA TYR A 59 12.27 -32.84 -21.16
C TYR A 59 13.66 -32.65 -20.58
N ARG A 60 14.66 -33.16 -21.27
CA ARG A 60 16.05 -33.04 -20.84
C ARG A 60 16.59 -31.65 -21.16
N THR A 61 16.25 -31.11 -22.33
CA THR A 61 16.74 -29.79 -22.77
C THR A 61 15.62 -28.81 -23.07
N GLN A 62 15.93 -27.51 -22.98
CA GLN A 62 15.00 -26.45 -23.33
C GLN A 62 14.54 -26.51 -24.81
N THR A 63 15.40 -26.94 -25.72
CA THR A 63 15.05 -27.11 -27.15
C THR A 63 14.01 -28.20 -27.37
N GLU A 64 14.19 -29.35 -26.72
CA GLU A 64 13.22 -30.47 -26.76
C GLU A 64 11.86 -29.99 -26.23
N LYS A 65 11.85 -29.29 -25.07
CA LYS A 65 10.66 -28.68 -24.48
C LYS A 65 9.96 -27.73 -25.45
N HIS A 66 10.69 -26.81 -26.07
CA HIS A 66 10.11 -25.83 -26.99
C HIS A 66 9.51 -26.51 -28.23
N ASN A 67 10.16 -27.54 -28.78
CA ASN A 67 9.62 -28.27 -29.92
C ASN A 67 8.30 -28.96 -29.58
N ALA A 68 8.21 -29.61 -28.42
CA ALA A 68 6.98 -30.24 -27.96
C ALA A 68 5.85 -29.23 -27.73
N ILE A 69 6.15 -28.07 -27.12
CA ILE A 69 5.18 -26.98 -26.96
C ILE A 69 4.64 -26.53 -28.33
N LEU A 70 5.52 -26.34 -29.32
CA LEU A 70 5.11 -25.90 -30.66
C LEU A 70 4.27 -26.95 -31.39
N GLU A 71 4.53 -28.25 -31.16
CA GLU A 71 3.72 -29.34 -31.71
C GLU A 71 2.35 -29.41 -31.05
N GLN A 72 2.28 -29.32 -29.72
CA GLN A 72 1.01 -29.29 -28.99
C GLN A 72 0.15 -28.08 -29.40
N VAL A 73 0.74 -26.90 -29.54
CA VAL A 73 0.04 -25.69 -30.01
C VAL A 73 -0.47 -25.88 -31.44
N ALA A 74 0.33 -26.48 -32.33
CA ALA A 74 -0.06 -26.74 -33.71
C ALA A 74 -1.24 -27.72 -33.79
N GLU A 75 -1.20 -28.82 -33.02
CA GLU A 75 -2.31 -29.81 -32.98
C GLU A 75 -3.62 -29.16 -32.51
N CYS A 76 -3.55 -28.35 -31.44
CA CYS A 76 -4.71 -27.63 -30.93
C CYS A 76 -5.25 -26.64 -31.97
N HIS A 77 -4.37 -25.87 -32.61
CA HIS A 77 -4.73 -24.91 -33.64
C HIS A 77 -5.40 -25.58 -34.86
N GLU A 78 -4.85 -26.70 -35.33
CA GLU A 78 -5.41 -27.47 -36.45
C GLU A 78 -6.81 -28.03 -36.14
N ARG A 79 -7.08 -28.42 -34.90
CA ARG A 79 -8.41 -28.86 -34.43
C ARG A 79 -9.36 -27.68 -34.11
N GLY A 80 -8.92 -26.44 -34.27
CA GLY A 80 -9.69 -25.24 -33.95
C GLY A 80 -9.82 -24.96 -32.46
N GLN A 81 -9.01 -25.58 -31.61
CA GLN A 81 -8.99 -25.38 -30.17
C GLN A 81 -8.16 -24.13 -29.80
N PRO A 82 -8.70 -23.17 -29.04
CA PRO A 82 -7.92 -22.02 -28.58
C PRO A 82 -6.89 -22.43 -27.53
N VAL A 83 -5.72 -21.80 -27.59
CA VAL A 83 -4.58 -22.07 -26.70
C VAL A 83 -4.12 -20.81 -26.00
N LEU A 84 -4.06 -20.89 -24.66
CA LEU A 84 -3.41 -19.90 -23.81
C LEU A 84 -2.07 -20.46 -23.31
N VAL A 85 -0.97 -19.85 -23.72
CA VAL A 85 0.39 -20.25 -23.30
C VAL A 85 0.90 -19.30 -22.22
N GLY A 86 1.09 -19.82 -21.01
CA GLY A 86 1.64 -19.08 -19.88
C GLY A 86 3.15 -19.25 -19.75
N THR A 87 3.89 -18.14 -19.76
CA THR A 87 5.35 -18.09 -19.56
C THR A 87 5.73 -17.30 -18.30
N VAL A 88 6.87 -17.65 -17.71
CA VAL A 88 7.38 -17.03 -16.46
C VAL A 88 7.97 -15.64 -16.63
N SER A 89 8.43 -15.26 -17.83
CA SER A 89 9.10 -13.98 -18.09
C SER A 89 8.76 -13.42 -19.47
N ILE A 90 8.99 -12.11 -19.66
CA ILE A 90 8.77 -11.42 -20.94
C ILE A 90 9.72 -11.98 -22.00
N GLU A 91 10.98 -12.23 -21.64
CA GLU A 91 12.00 -12.78 -22.54
C GLU A 91 11.58 -14.15 -23.06
N LYS A 92 10.99 -15.00 -22.20
CA LYS A 92 10.46 -16.32 -22.59
C LYS A 92 9.24 -16.21 -23.50
N SER A 93 8.36 -15.23 -23.25
CA SER A 93 7.24 -14.92 -24.16
C SER A 93 7.74 -14.50 -25.56
N GLU A 94 8.74 -13.63 -25.63
CA GLU A 94 9.32 -13.16 -26.90
C GLU A 94 10.06 -14.28 -27.64
N GLU A 95 10.81 -15.12 -26.92
CA GLU A 95 11.49 -16.29 -27.47
C GLU A 95 10.48 -17.26 -28.12
N LEU A 96 9.39 -17.59 -27.39
CA LEU A 96 8.34 -18.47 -27.91
C LEU A 96 7.59 -17.83 -29.08
N SER A 97 7.31 -16.53 -29.02
CA SER A 97 6.68 -15.76 -30.10
C SER A 97 7.52 -15.83 -31.39
N ALA A 98 8.84 -15.68 -31.30
CA ALA A 98 9.74 -15.82 -32.45
C ALA A 98 9.67 -17.23 -33.06
N LEU A 99 9.60 -18.27 -32.22
CA LEU A 99 9.47 -19.66 -32.67
C LEU A 99 8.13 -19.95 -33.36
N LEU A 100 7.02 -19.43 -32.81
CA LEU A 100 5.69 -19.54 -33.42
C LEU A 100 5.62 -18.78 -34.76
N THR A 101 6.22 -17.59 -34.83
CA THR A 101 6.35 -16.81 -36.07
C THR A 101 7.09 -17.59 -37.15
N LYS A 102 8.17 -18.28 -36.78
CA LYS A 102 8.95 -19.13 -37.70
C LYS A 102 8.13 -20.29 -38.27
N ARG A 103 7.17 -20.83 -37.51
CA ARG A 103 6.20 -21.84 -37.96
C ARG A 103 4.97 -21.24 -38.65
N LYS A 104 4.92 -19.92 -38.86
CA LYS A 104 3.81 -19.18 -39.49
C LYS A 104 2.47 -19.32 -38.74
N MET A 105 2.52 -19.53 -37.43
CA MET A 105 1.33 -19.54 -36.59
C MET A 105 1.02 -18.12 -36.11
N LYS A 106 -0.17 -17.61 -36.46
CA LYS A 106 -0.64 -16.30 -35.98
C LYS A 106 -0.95 -16.39 -34.49
N HIS A 107 -0.35 -15.51 -33.71
CA HIS A 107 -0.52 -15.48 -32.25
C HIS A 107 -0.45 -14.04 -31.76
N GLU A 108 -0.98 -13.81 -30.57
CA GLU A 108 -0.93 -12.52 -29.88
C GLU A 108 -0.14 -12.67 -28.58
N VAL A 109 0.66 -11.65 -28.23
CA VAL A 109 1.48 -11.63 -27.01
C VAL A 109 0.95 -10.58 -26.05
N LEU A 110 0.65 -10.99 -24.84
CA LEU A 110 0.21 -10.14 -23.75
C LEU A 110 1.41 -9.72 -22.88
N ASN A 111 1.76 -8.44 -23.00
CA ASN A 111 2.82 -7.81 -22.23
C ASN A 111 2.22 -6.73 -21.33
N ALA A 112 2.52 -6.81 -20.02
CA ALA A 112 1.92 -6.06 -18.91
C ALA A 112 2.06 -4.52 -18.95
N ARG A 113 2.49 -3.94 -20.09
CA ARG A 113 2.69 -2.50 -20.28
C ARG A 113 1.46 -1.75 -20.79
N HIS A 114 0.49 -2.42 -21.42
CA HIS A 114 -0.65 -1.75 -22.09
C HIS A 114 -2.00 -2.41 -21.78
N HIS A 115 -2.61 -2.06 -20.65
CA HIS A 115 -3.83 -2.73 -20.14
C HIS A 115 -5.05 -2.71 -21.08
N GLU A 116 -5.31 -1.62 -21.80
CA GLU A 116 -6.48 -1.55 -22.72
C GLU A 116 -6.36 -2.54 -23.89
N ARG A 117 -5.17 -2.61 -24.49
CA ARG A 117 -4.91 -3.53 -25.62
C ARG A 117 -4.89 -4.99 -25.16
N GLU A 118 -4.45 -5.26 -23.94
CA GLU A 118 -4.50 -6.60 -23.34
C GLU A 118 -5.93 -7.12 -23.21
N ALA A 119 -6.86 -6.25 -22.78
CA ALA A 119 -8.26 -6.64 -22.61
C ALA A 119 -8.88 -7.12 -23.94
N HIS A 120 -8.56 -6.44 -25.05
CA HIS A 120 -9.03 -6.84 -26.39
C HIS A 120 -8.44 -8.18 -26.85
N ILE A 121 -7.14 -8.39 -26.63
CA ILE A 121 -6.49 -9.66 -26.98
C ILE A 121 -7.12 -10.83 -26.21
N ILE A 122 -7.45 -10.63 -24.93
CA ILE A 122 -8.05 -11.67 -24.09
C ILE A 122 -9.50 -11.93 -24.46
N ALA A 123 -10.24 -10.88 -24.81
CA ALA A 123 -11.61 -10.99 -25.31
C ALA A 123 -11.70 -11.92 -26.54
N ASP A 124 -10.69 -11.87 -27.41
CA ASP A 124 -10.59 -12.69 -28.61
C ASP A 124 -9.84 -14.03 -28.39
N ALA A 125 -9.24 -14.26 -27.21
CA ALA A 125 -8.44 -15.45 -26.91
C ALA A 125 -9.25 -16.76 -26.88
N GLY A 126 -10.57 -16.67 -26.70
CA GLY A 126 -11.47 -17.83 -26.73
C GLY A 126 -12.00 -18.19 -28.12
N MET A 127 -11.56 -17.49 -29.16
CA MET A 127 -12.00 -17.74 -30.55
C MET A 127 -11.41 -19.06 -31.10
N PRO A 128 -12.08 -19.74 -32.04
CA PRO A 128 -11.56 -20.97 -32.64
C PRO A 128 -10.13 -20.80 -33.20
N GLY A 129 -9.21 -21.66 -32.76
CA GLY A 129 -7.81 -21.64 -33.17
C GLY A 129 -7.00 -20.42 -32.70
N ALA A 130 -7.50 -19.58 -31.79
CA ALA A 130 -6.73 -18.48 -31.25
C ALA A 130 -5.50 -18.97 -30.46
N ILE A 131 -4.36 -18.32 -30.63
CA ILE A 131 -3.14 -18.60 -29.87
C ILE A 131 -2.76 -17.30 -29.15
N THR A 132 -2.72 -17.36 -27.81
CA THR A 132 -2.38 -16.22 -26.97
C THR A 132 -1.24 -16.59 -26.03
N ILE A 133 -0.17 -15.82 -26.03
CA ILE A 133 0.94 -15.96 -25.09
C ILE A 133 0.77 -14.92 -23.98
N ALA A 134 0.80 -15.37 -22.73
CA ALA A 134 0.68 -14.51 -21.56
C ALA A 134 1.88 -14.67 -20.63
N THR A 135 2.42 -13.53 -20.19
CA THR A 135 3.31 -13.50 -19.03
C THR A 135 2.50 -13.57 -17.74
N ASN A 136 3.07 -14.14 -16.68
CA ASN A 136 2.48 -14.44 -15.36
C ASN A 136 1.31 -13.59 -14.82
N MET A 137 1.29 -12.29 -15.07
CA MET A 137 0.25 -11.39 -14.58
C MET A 137 -0.58 -10.72 -15.67
N ALA A 138 -0.22 -10.91 -16.94
CA ALA A 138 -0.92 -10.30 -18.05
C ALA A 138 -2.31 -10.93 -18.20
N GLY A 139 -3.33 -10.08 -18.27
CA GLY A 139 -4.71 -10.53 -18.42
C GLY A 139 -5.42 -11.05 -17.18
N ARG A 140 -4.92 -10.72 -15.99
CA ARG A 140 -5.68 -10.91 -14.74
C ARG A 140 -6.84 -9.93 -14.67
N GLY A 141 -8.04 -10.46 -14.38
CA GLY A 141 -9.27 -9.66 -14.26
C GLY A 141 -10.26 -9.84 -15.41
N THR A 142 -9.81 -10.27 -16.59
CA THR A 142 -10.68 -10.50 -17.76
C THR A 142 -10.96 -11.99 -17.94
N ASP A 143 -12.23 -12.33 -18.19
CA ASP A 143 -12.67 -13.70 -18.46
C ASP A 143 -12.45 -14.08 -19.93
N ILE A 144 -12.02 -15.31 -20.18
CA ILE A 144 -11.86 -15.86 -21.54
C ILE A 144 -13.13 -16.64 -21.85
N GLN A 145 -14.04 -16.02 -22.59
CA GLN A 145 -15.27 -16.65 -23.02
C GLN A 145 -15.02 -17.48 -24.29
N LEU A 146 -15.45 -18.75 -24.28
CA LEU A 146 -15.36 -19.62 -25.45
C LEU A 146 -16.23 -19.05 -26.59
N GLY A 147 -15.66 -18.91 -27.78
CA GLY A 147 -16.32 -18.28 -28.93
C GLY A 147 -16.12 -16.76 -29.04
N GLY A 148 -15.43 -16.13 -28.08
CA GLY A 148 -15.17 -14.69 -28.03
C GLY A 148 -16.08 -13.94 -27.05
N ASN A 149 -15.64 -12.77 -26.59
CA ASN A 149 -16.41 -11.95 -25.65
C ASN A 149 -17.48 -11.10 -26.36
N LEU A 150 -18.75 -11.33 -26.02
CA LEU A 150 -19.90 -10.66 -26.63
C LEU A 150 -19.90 -9.14 -26.37
N GLU A 151 -19.80 -8.72 -25.11
CA GLU A 151 -19.86 -7.30 -24.74
C GLU A 151 -18.76 -6.48 -25.42
N MET A 152 -17.52 -6.98 -25.39
CA MET A 152 -16.38 -6.29 -25.98
C MET A 152 -16.49 -6.19 -27.50
N ARG A 153 -17.02 -7.23 -28.15
CA ARG A 153 -17.23 -7.22 -29.60
C ARG A 153 -18.34 -6.29 -30.02
N LEU A 154 -19.46 -6.27 -29.27
CA LEU A 154 -20.55 -5.32 -29.48
C LEU A 154 -20.04 -3.89 -29.32
N TRP A 155 -19.30 -3.60 -28.25
CA TRP A 155 -18.73 -2.28 -28.02
C TRP A 155 -17.85 -1.80 -29.19
N ARG A 156 -17.02 -2.68 -29.75
CA ARG A 156 -16.13 -2.39 -30.89
C ARG A 156 -16.87 -2.23 -32.22
N GLU A 157 -17.84 -3.10 -32.52
CA GLU A 157 -18.50 -3.13 -33.84
C GLU A 157 -19.72 -2.20 -33.94
N LEU A 158 -20.23 -1.72 -32.81
CA LEU A 158 -21.34 -0.76 -32.72
C LEU A 158 -20.87 0.66 -32.39
N GLU A 159 -19.57 0.88 -32.20
CA GLU A 159 -19.02 2.21 -31.96
C GLU A 159 -19.38 3.16 -33.13
N GLY A 160 -20.06 4.26 -32.82
CA GLY A 160 -20.49 5.26 -33.81
C GLY A 160 -21.74 4.89 -34.62
N VAL A 161 -22.38 3.74 -34.36
CA VAL A 161 -23.69 3.40 -34.94
C VAL A 161 -24.80 4.04 -34.10
N THR A 162 -25.66 4.84 -34.72
CA THR A 162 -26.74 5.57 -34.03
C THR A 162 -28.14 5.10 -34.41
N ASP A 163 -28.26 4.27 -35.44
CA ASP A 163 -29.53 3.69 -35.87
C ASP A 163 -29.89 2.46 -35.04
N GLU A 164 -31.00 2.53 -34.30
CA GLU A 164 -31.49 1.47 -33.41
C GLU A 164 -31.76 0.16 -34.16
N ALA A 165 -32.28 0.22 -35.38
CA ALA A 165 -32.59 -0.98 -36.16
C ALA A 165 -31.32 -1.69 -36.66
N GLU A 166 -30.27 -0.91 -36.97
CA GLU A 166 -28.96 -1.45 -37.35
C GLU A 166 -28.24 -2.07 -36.15
N ILE A 167 -28.34 -1.44 -34.98
CA ILE A 167 -27.79 -1.97 -33.72
C ILE A 167 -28.41 -3.32 -33.38
N GLU A 168 -29.73 -3.45 -33.44
CA GLU A 168 -30.42 -4.69 -33.14
C GLU A 168 -30.02 -5.81 -34.11
N ARG A 169 -29.97 -5.50 -35.42
CA ARG A 169 -29.56 -6.48 -36.44
C ARG A 169 -28.13 -6.99 -36.21
N ARG A 170 -27.17 -6.07 -36.03
CA ARG A 170 -25.75 -6.44 -35.79
C ARG A 170 -25.58 -7.19 -34.48
N THR A 171 -26.32 -6.81 -33.43
CA THR A 171 -26.27 -7.51 -32.15
C THR A 171 -26.70 -8.97 -32.31
N ALA A 172 -27.78 -9.22 -33.05
CA ALA A 172 -28.24 -10.57 -33.35
C ALA A 172 -27.22 -11.37 -34.18
N GLU A 173 -26.63 -10.75 -35.21
CA GLU A 173 -25.59 -11.36 -36.05
C GLU A 173 -24.34 -11.74 -35.23
N ILE A 174 -23.84 -10.83 -34.39
CA ILE A 174 -22.66 -11.06 -33.53
C ILE A 174 -22.95 -12.16 -32.50
N THR A 175 -24.14 -12.13 -31.89
CA THR A 175 -24.53 -13.14 -30.90
C THR A 175 -24.60 -14.53 -31.52
N ALA A 176 -25.19 -14.64 -32.73
CA ALA A 176 -25.26 -15.92 -33.44
C ALA A 176 -23.87 -16.44 -33.83
N ASP A 177 -22.98 -15.57 -34.33
CA ASP A 177 -21.60 -15.95 -34.70
C ASP A 177 -20.78 -16.39 -33.48
N ILE A 178 -20.93 -15.72 -32.32
CA ILE A 178 -20.26 -16.16 -31.07
C ILE A 178 -20.79 -17.50 -30.61
N GLU A 179 -22.11 -17.74 -30.65
CA GLU A 179 -22.67 -19.02 -30.22
C GLU A 179 -22.26 -20.18 -31.14
N GLU A 180 -22.19 -19.95 -32.46
CA GLU A 180 -21.65 -20.92 -33.42
C GLU A 180 -20.19 -21.25 -33.09
N LYS A 181 -19.35 -20.22 -32.93
CA LYS A 181 -17.93 -20.38 -32.58
C LYS A 181 -17.73 -21.05 -31.22
N ARG A 182 -18.59 -20.74 -30.24
CA ARG A 182 -18.61 -21.38 -28.93
C ARG A 182 -18.88 -22.87 -29.06
N GLY A 183 -19.82 -23.26 -29.92
CA GLY A 183 -20.11 -24.65 -30.26
C GLY A 183 -18.89 -25.38 -30.81
N ILE A 184 -18.17 -24.77 -31.76
CA ILE A 184 -16.93 -25.31 -32.34
C ILE A 184 -15.88 -25.51 -31.25
N VAL A 185 -15.60 -24.47 -30.45
CA VAL A 185 -14.56 -24.52 -29.40
C VAL A 185 -14.88 -25.59 -28.36
N LYS A 186 -16.15 -25.73 -27.95
CA LYS A 186 -16.57 -26.77 -27.00
C LYS A 186 -16.35 -28.17 -27.55
N GLN A 187 -16.66 -28.39 -28.83
CA GLN A 187 -16.43 -29.69 -29.49
C GLN A 187 -14.94 -29.99 -29.68
N SER A 188 -14.11 -28.96 -29.88
CA SER A 188 -12.65 -29.09 -30.00
C SER A 188 -11.93 -29.34 -28.67
N GLY A 189 -12.65 -29.34 -27.53
CA GLY A 189 -12.09 -29.60 -26.20
C GLY A 189 -12.02 -28.37 -25.28
N GLY A 190 -12.56 -27.22 -25.68
CA GLY A 190 -12.56 -25.98 -24.91
C GLY A 190 -11.21 -25.28 -24.88
N LEU A 191 -10.98 -24.37 -23.92
CA LEU A 191 -9.71 -23.65 -23.81
C LEU A 191 -8.59 -24.59 -23.35
N TYR A 192 -7.50 -24.68 -24.12
CA TYR A 192 -6.29 -25.40 -23.73
C TYR A 192 -5.31 -24.44 -23.06
N VAL A 193 -4.94 -24.71 -21.81
CA VAL A 193 -3.96 -23.92 -21.06
C VAL A 193 -2.64 -24.66 -20.99
N LEU A 194 -1.59 -24.03 -21.51
CA LEU A 194 -0.25 -24.59 -21.52
C LEU A 194 0.66 -23.76 -20.62
N GLY A 195 1.28 -24.38 -19.61
CA GLY A 195 2.37 -23.75 -18.85
C GLY A 195 3.71 -24.15 -19.45
N THR A 196 4.55 -23.18 -19.83
CA THR A 196 5.88 -23.48 -20.40
C THR A 196 6.91 -23.89 -19.36
N GLU A 197 6.62 -23.57 -18.09
CA GLU A 197 7.40 -23.86 -16.89
C GLU A 197 6.45 -23.89 -15.68
N ARG A 198 6.96 -24.37 -14.54
CA ARG A 198 6.26 -24.35 -13.26
C ARG A 198 6.82 -23.25 -12.38
N HIS A 199 5.94 -22.58 -11.65
CA HIS A 199 6.34 -21.54 -10.69
C HIS A 199 6.91 -22.14 -9.41
N GLU A 200 7.66 -21.32 -8.67
CA GLU A 200 7.97 -21.62 -7.28
C GLU A 200 6.72 -21.76 -6.43
N SER A 201 5.69 -20.95 -6.72
CA SER A 201 4.40 -21.01 -6.05
C SER A 201 3.34 -21.70 -6.90
N ARG A 202 2.76 -22.76 -6.33
CA ARG A 202 1.69 -23.54 -6.95
C ARG A 202 0.42 -22.72 -7.17
N ARG A 203 0.22 -21.69 -6.35
CA ARG A 203 -0.89 -20.73 -6.49
C ARG A 203 -0.93 -20.11 -7.88
N ILE A 204 0.23 -19.71 -8.40
CA ILE A 204 0.34 -19.04 -9.70
C ILE A 204 0.02 -20.03 -10.83
N ASP A 205 0.52 -21.27 -10.72
CA ASP A 205 0.19 -22.34 -11.67
C ASP A 205 -1.31 -22.65 -11.68
N ASN A 206 -1.95 -22.71 -10.50
CA ASN A 206 -3.39 -22.94 -10.38
C ASN A 206 -4.21 -21.77 -10.93
N GLN A 207 -3.71 -20.53 -10.82
CA GLN A 207 -4.34 -19.36 -11.45
C GLN A 207 -4.29 -19.42 -12.98
N LEU A 208 -3.18 -19.92 -13.54
CA LEU A 208 -3.06 -20.17 -14.97
C LEU A 208 -4.04 -21.27 -15.40
N ARG A 209 -4.04 -22.43 -14.73
CA ARG A 209 -5.00 -23.54 -14.98
C ARG A 209 -6.46 -23.09 -14.90
N GLY A 210 -6.78 -22.26 -13.90
CA GLY A 210 -8.12 -21.71 -13.65
C GLY A 210 -8.63 -20.73 -14.73
N ARG A 211 -7.83 -20.45 -15.76
CA ARG A 211 -8.30 -19.75 -16.97
C ARG A 211 -9.18 -20.66 -17.84
N SER A 212 -9.02 -21.98 -17.73
CA SER A 212 -9.81 -22.98 -18.44
C SER A 212 -10.82 -23.67 -17.52
N GLY A 213 -11.90 -24.21 -18.12
CA GLY A 213 -12.94 -24.96 -17.41
C GLY A 213 -13.92 -24.12 -16.59
N ARG A 214 -14.08 -22.83 -16.92
CA ARG A 214 -14.95 -21.92 -16.18
C ARG A 214 -16.42 -22.27 -16.40
N GLN A 215 -17.22 -22.17 -15.34
CA GLN A 215 -18.66 -22.48 -15.36
C GLN A 215 -19.00 -23.88 -15.94
N GLY A 216 -18.09 -24.85 -15.79
CA GLY A 216 -18.30 -26.21 -16.31
C GLY A 216 -18.10 -26.36 -17.81
N ASP A 217 -17.51 -25.36 -18.48
CA ASP A 217 -17.07 -25.52 -19.85
C ASP A 217 -15.97 -26.59 -19.97
N PRO A 218 -15.87 -27.28 -21.13
CA PRO A 218 -14.75 -28.18 -21.38
C PRO A 218 -13.44 -27.38 -21.42
N GLY A 219 -12.34 -28.08 -21.18
CA GLY A 219 -11.02 -27.47 -21.18
C GLY A 219 -9.96 -28.46 -20.79
N ALA A 220 -8.70 -28.11 -21.06
CA ALA A 220 -7.56 -28.91 -20.65
C ALA A 220 -6.42 -28.03 -20.14
N SER A 221 -5.56 -28.58 -19.29
CA SER A 221 -4.31 -27.94 -18.90
C SER A 221 -3.14 -28.91 -18.88
N LYS A 222 -1.97 -28.46 -19.34
CA LYS A 222 -0.71 -29.23 -19.30
C LYS A 222 0.47 -28.32 -19.02
N PHE A 223 1.44 -28.79 -18.26
CA PHE A 223 2.70 -28.09 -18.02
C PHE A 223 3.86 -28.83 -18.68
N PHE A 224 4.77 -28.05 -19.24
CA PHE A 224 6.00 -28.50 -19.86
C PHE A 224 7.16 -28.04 -18.98
N LEU A 225 8.13 -28.91 -18.73
CA LEU A 225 9.31 -28.60 -17.96
C LEU A 225 10.57 -29.10 -18.66
N SER A 226 11.69 -28.46 -18.39
CA SER A 226 13.02 -28.89 -18.76
C SER A 226 13.89 -29.03 -17.50
N LEU A 227 14.85 -29.96 -17.51
CA LEU A 227 15.90 -30.00 -16.48
C LEU A 227 16.73 -28.71 -16.42
N ASP A 228 16.72 -27.92 -17.50
CA ASP A 228 17.38 -26.62 -17.57
C ASP A 228 16.60 -25.49 -16.89
N ASP A 229 15.33 -25.70 -16.53
CA ASP A 229 14.45 -24.66 -15.96
C ASP A 229 14.84 -24.30 -14.52
N ASP A 230 14.53 -23.09 -14.10
CA ASP A 230 14.98 -22.54 -12.80
C ASP A 230 14.49 -23.36 -11.61
N LEU A 231 13.22 -23.81 -11.65
CA LEU A 231 12.68 -24.68 -10.61
C LEU A 231 13.48 -25.98 -10.50
N MET A 232 13.85 -26.59 -11.64
CA MET A 232 14.59 -27.86 -11.66
C MET A 232 16.05 -27.69 -11.21
N ARG A 233 16.66 -26.53 -11.47
CA ARG A 233 18.01 -26.20 -10.97
C ARG A 233 18.06 -26.15 -9.45
N ILE A 234 17.03 -25.61 -8.79
CA ILE A 234 16.94 -25.53 -7.32
C ILE A 234 16.96 -26.93 -6.68
N PHE A 235 16.43 -27.95 -7.36
CA PHE A 235 16.31 -29.32 -6.83
C PHE A 235 17.43 -30.28 -7.23
N GLY A 236 18.51 -29.78 -7.87
CA GLY A 236 19.70 -30.56 -8.18
C GLY A 236 19.59 -31.36 -9.47
N SER A 237 19.50 -30.65 -10.59
CA SER A 237 19.42 -31.19 -11.96
C SER A 237 20.52 -32.21 -12.29
N GLU A 238 21.72 -32.08 -11.72
CA GLU A 238 22.86 -32.98 -12.00
C GLU A 238 22.61 -34.45 -11.63
N ARG A 239 21.92 -34.71 -10.51
CA ARG A 239 21.61 -36.10 -10.09
C ARG A 239 20.53 -36.72 -10.97
N MET A 240 19.56 -35.90 -11.39
CA MET A 240 18.47 -36.34 -12.26
C MET A 240 18.95 -36.56 -13.70
N ASP A 241 19.74 -35.65 -14.26
CA ASP A 241 20.33 -35.78 -15.60
C ASP A 241 21.19 -37.06 -15.71
N GLY A 242 22.01 -37.35 -14.69
CA GLY A 242 22.80 -38.58 -14.65
C GLY A 242 21.97 -39.87 -14.55
N MET A 243 20.79 -39.82 -13.91
CA MET A 243 19.86 -40.94 -13.84
C MET A 243 19.11 -41.12 -15.17
N LEU A 244 18.68 -40.03 -15.80
CA LEU A 244 17.91 -40.05 -17.05
C LEU A 244 18.77 -40.49 -18.25
N LYS A 245 20.03 -40.08 -18.32
CA LYS A 245 21.01 -40.60 -19.30
C LYS A 245 21.23 -42.11 -19.16
N LYS A 246 21.16 -42.65 -17.93
CA LYS A 246 21.27 -44.10 -17.68
C LYS A 246 19.98 -44.87 -17.98
N LEU A 247 18.84 -44.21 -17.91
CA LEU A 247 17.53 -44.77 -18.28
C LEU A 247 17.34 -44.88 -19.81
N GLY A 248 18.20 -44.23 -20.59
CA GLY A 248 18.23 -44.40 -22.05
C GLY A 248 17.16 -43.62 -22.81
N LEU A 249 16.67 -42.50 -22.26
CA LEU A 249 15.73 -41.61 -22.96
C LEU A 249 16.34 -41.09 -24.26
N GLU A 250 15.60 -41.26 -25.36
CA GLU A 250 15.98 -40.74 -26.66
C GLU A 250 15.67 -39.23 -26.78
N GLU A 251 16.29 -38.56 -27.75
CA GLU A 251 16.07 -37.13 -27.97
C GLU A 251 14.63 -36.87 -28.41
N GLY A 252 13.89 -36.07 -27.63
CA GLY A 252 12.48 -35.74 -27.88
C GLY A 252 11.46 -36.59 -27.14
N GLU A 253 11.87 -37.61 -26.37
CA GLU A 253 10.96 -38.37 -25.52
C GLU A 253 10.61 -37.62 -24.23
N ALA A 254 9.31 -37.47 -23.96
CA ALA A 254 8.80 -36.87 -22.74
C ALA A 254 8.78 -37.88 -21.59
N ILE A 255 9.22 -37.46 -20.41
CA ILE A 255 9.07 -38.26 -19.20
C ILE A 255 7.72 -37.93 -18.57
N VAL A 256 6.77 -38.85 -18.71
CA VAL A 256 5.43 -38.72 -18.09
C VAL A 256 5.31 -39.75 -16.97
N HIS A 257 5.49 -39.31 -15.73
CA HIS A 257 5.37 -40.19 -14.57
C HIS A 257 4.75 -39.48 -13.37
N SER A 258 3.69 -40.09 -12.83
CA SER A 258 2.93 -39.59 -11.67
C SER A 258 3.76 -39.40 -10.40
N TRP A 259 4.88 -40.14 -10.25
CA TRP A 259 5.79 -39.94 -9.12
C TRP A 259 6.56 -38.62 -9.21
N ILE A 260 6.83 -38.11 -10.43
CA ILE A 260 7.53 -36.85 -10.63
C ILE A 260 6.61 -35.68 -10.34
N ASN A 261 5.34 -35.74 -10.74
CA ASN A 261 4.33 -34.74 -10.38
C ASN A 261 4.23 -34.58 -8.85
N LYS A 262 4.18 -35.71 -8.11
CA LYS A 262 4.19 -35.68 -6.64
C LYS A 262 5.51 -35.16 -6.05
N ALA A 263 6.64 -35.43 -6.68
CA ALA A 263 7.93 -34.92 -6.24
C ALA A 263 8.01 -33.41 -6.44
N LEU A 264 7.54 -32.90 -7.58
CA LEU A 264 7.48 -31.48 -7.92
C LEU A 264 6.54 -30.72 -6.98
N GLU A 265 5.37 -31.29 -6.70
CA GLU A 265 4.42 -30.75 -5.73
C GLU A 265 5.04 -30.57 -4.34
N LYS A 266 5.76 -31.59 -3.84
CA LYS A 266 6.49 -31.50 -2.57
C LYS A 266 7.61 -30.46 -2.61
N ALA A 267 8.26 -30.32 -3.76
CA ALA A 267 9.30 -29.34 -4.00
C ALA A 267 8.75 -27.91 -3.88
N GLN A 268 7.64 -27.61 -4.58
CA GLN A 268 6.94 -26.33 -4.50
C GLN A 268 6.49 -26.03 -3.06
N GLN A 269 5.86 -27.00 -2.37
CA GLN A 269 5.46 -26.84 -0.96
C GLN A 269 6.65 -26.48 -0.05
N LYS A 270 7.84 -27.06 -0.28
CA LYS A 270 9.03 -26.75 0.51
C LYS A 270 9.56 -25.34 0.23
N VAL A 271 9.49 -24.88 -1.02
CA VAL A 271 9.88 -23.51 -1.40
C VAL A 271 8.90 -22.51 -0.83
N GLU A 272 7.59 -22.77 -0.92
CA GLU A 272 6.54 -21.95 -0.31
C GLU A 272 6.70 -21.86 1.20
N ALA A 273 6.92 -22.98 1.89
CA ALA A 273 7.17 -23.00 3.34
C ALA A 273 8.40 -22.17 3.72
N ARG A 274 9.51 -22.32 2.98
CA ARG A 274 10.72 -21.50 3.19
C ARG A 274 10.44 -20.01 2.99
N ASN A 275 9.73 -19.65 1.93
CA ASN A 275 9.36 -18.26 1.64
C ASN A 275 8.38 -17.71 2.69
N PHE A 276 7.51 -18.55 3.24
CA PHE A 276 6.63 -18.20 4.36
C PHE A 276 7.42 -17.96 5.64
N ASP A 277 8.38 -18.82 5.99
CA ASP A 277 9.24 -18.64 7.17
C ASP A 277 10.02 -17.32 7.12
N ILE A 278 10.57 -16.98 5.94
CA ILE A 278 11.23 -15.69 5.72
C ILE A 278 10.25 -14.52 5.93
N ARG A 279 9.05 -14.61 5.34
CA ARG A 279 8.01 -13.57 5.50
C ARG A 279 7.56 -13.44 6.96
N LYS A 280 7.44 -14.55 7.69
CA LYS A 280 7.11 -14.59 9.11
C LYS A 280 8.18 -13.93 9.97
N GLN A 281 9.46 -14.15 9.65
CA GLN A 281 10.54 -13.42 10.31
C GLN A 281 10.45 -11.92 10.06
N LEU A 282 10.26 -11.48 8.81
CA LEU A 282 10.09 -10.07 8.47
C LEU A 282 8.89 -9.43 9.18
N LEU A 283 7.75 -10.14 9.21
CA LEU A 283 6.54 -9.68 9.89
C LEU A 283 6.79 -9.45 11.38
N ARG A 284 7.60 -10.30 12.03
CA ARG A 284 7.94 -10.12 13.45
C ARG A 284 8.75 -8.86 13.72
N PHE A 285 9.60 -8.41 12.79
CA PHE A 285 10.26 -7.11 12.90
C PHE A 285 9.26 -5.97 12.72
N ASP A 286 8.37 -6.10 11.73
CA ASP A 286 7.33 -5.10 11.47
C ASP A 286 6.31 -4.99 12.63
N ASP A 287 6.05 -6.09 13.35
CA ASP A 287 5.17 -6.12 14.53
C ASP A 287 5.72 -5.24 15.67
N VAL A 288 7.04 -5.23 15.90
CA VAL A 288 7.67 -4.37 16.91
C VAL A 288 7.43 -2.90 16.60
N MET A 289 7.66 -2.50 15.34
CA MET A 289 7.40 -1.13 14.90
C MET A 289 5.90 -0.80 14.96
N ASN A 290 5.04 -1.76 14.65
CA ASN A 290 3.59 -1.59 14.68
C ASN A 290 3.06 -1.37 16.10
N ASP A 291 3.60 -2.06 17.10
CA ASP A 291 3.18 -1.88 18.49
C ASP A 291 3.58 -0.50 19.01
N GLN A 292 4.79 -0.03 18.71
CA GLN A 292 5.20 1.36 19.01
C GLN A 292 4.33 2.38 18.26
N ARG A 293 4.05 2.12 16.97
CA ARG A 293 3.19 2.99 16.15
C ARG A 293 1.79 3.13 16.76
N LYS A 294 1.20 2.03 17.26
CA LYS A 294 -0.13 2.08 17.89
C LYS A 294 -0.14 3.04 19.07
N VAL A 295 0.83 2.92 19.98
CA VAL A 295 0.96 3.79 21.16
C VAL A 295 1.05 5.26 20.74
N ILE A 296 1.98 5.59 19.83
CA ILE A 296 2.18 6.97 19.38
C ILE A 296 0.97 7.51 18.64
N TYR A 297 0.33 6.71 17.79
CA TYR A 297 -0.83 7.16 17.03
C TYR A 297 -2.07 7.31 17.91
N GLU A 298 -2.23 6.47 18.93
CA GLU A 298 -3.29 6.61 19.93
C GLU A 298 -3.08 7.90 20.75
N GLN A 299 -1.89 8.09 21.31
CA GLN A 299 -1.54 9.32 22.03
C GLN A 299 -1.73 10.57 21.16
N ARG A 300 -1.22 10.56 19.92
CA ARG A 300 -1.38 11.67 18.97
C ARG A 300 -2.85 11.96 18.69
N LYS A 301 -3.68 10.93 18.52
CA LYS A 301 -5.12 11.07 18.25
C LYS A 301 -5.84 11.66 19.46
N ASP A 302 -5.47 11.26 20.67
CA ASP A 302 -6.05 11.79 21.90
C ASP A 302 -5.66 13.26 22.11
N LEU A 303 -4.39 13.61 21.89
CA LEU A 303 -3.92 15.01 21.89
C LEU A 303 -4.64 15.87 20.85
N MET A 304 -4.86 15.35 19.65
CA MET A 304 -5.63 16.06 18.61
C MET A 304 -7.08 16.32 19.01
N ARG A 305 -7.70 15.38 19.73
CA ARG A 305 -9.10 15.45 20.16
C ARG A 305 -9.30 16.29 21.43
N ALA A 306 -8.29 16.35 22.29
CA ALA A 306 -8.35 17.12 23.53
C ALA A 306 -8.56 18.62 23.21
N GLU A 307 -9.40 19.29 23.99
CA GLU A 307 -9.60 20.75 23.87
C GLU A 307 -8.39 21.51 24.40
N GLU A 308 -7.81 21.02 25.50
CA GLU A 308 -6.58 21.52 26.11
C GLU A 308 -5.66 20.36 26.50
N VAL A 309 -4.36 20.64 26.62
CA VAL A 309 -3.33 19.64 26.97
C VAL A 309 -2.52 20.08 28.20
N ALA A 310 -3.00 21.08 28.94
CA ALA A 310 -2.26 21.70 30.04
C ALA A 310 -1.83 20.67 31.09
N ASP A 311 -2.75 19.82 31.56
CA ASP A 311 -2.45 18.77 32.54
C ASP A 311 -1.33 17.84 32.04
N THR A 312 -1.41 17.38 30.78
CA THR A 312 -0.35 16.57 30.17
C THR A 312 1.00 17.28 30.15
N ILE A 313 1.03 18.58 29.87
CA ILE A 313 2.26 19.39 29.86
C ILE A 313 2.82 19.58 31.27
N VAL A 314 1.95 19.74 32.28
CA VAL A 314 2.35 19.80 33.69
C VAL A 314 2.98 18.48 34.10
N ASP A 315 2.31 17.35 33.84
CA ASP A 315 2.81 16.02 34.16
C ASP A 315 4.17 15.76 33.48
N MET A 316 4.29 16.09 32.19
CA MET A 316 5.56 15.96 31.47
C MET A 316 6.68 16.79 32.13
N ARG A 317 6.38 18.00 32.58
CA ARG A 317 7.36 18.87 33.23
C ARG A 317 7.75 18.36 34.61
N HIS A 318 6.79 17.87 35.39
CA HIS A 318 7.06 17.27 36.70
C HIS A 318 7.94 16.01 36.55
N GLU A 319 7.64 15.12 35.60
CA GLU A 319 8.50 13.97 35.27
C GLU A 319 9.92 14.39 34.87
N VAL A 320 10.07 15.48 34.12
CA VAL A 320 11.40 16.01 33.75
C VAL A 320 12.16 16.51 34.97
N ILE A 321 11.50 17.17 35.91
CA ILE A 321 12.12 17.64 37.15
C ILE A 321 12.49 16.45 38.04
N GLU A 322 11.63 15.43 38.14
CA GLU A 322 11.93 14.18 38.85
C GLU A 322 13.16 13.47 38.26
N ASP A 323 13.21 13.29 36.94
CA ASP A 323 14.35 12.69 36.23
C ASP A 323 15.65 13.49 36.49
N MET A 324 15.57 14.82 36.46
CA MET A 324 16.68 15.74 36.71
C MET A 324 17.20 15.64 38.15
N VAL A 325 16.31 15.66 39.14
CA VAL A 325 16.68 15.53 40.56
C VAL A 325 17.26 14.15 40.83
N ALA A 326 16.63 13.08 40.34
CA ALA A 326 17.13 11.72 40.56
C ALA A 326 18.52 11.47 39.95
N GLN A 327 18.84 12.14 38.84
CA GLN A 327 20.15 12.05 38.20
C GLN A 327 21.25 12.79 38.98
N CYS A 328 20.95 13.97 39.52
CA CYS A 328 21.92 14.83 40.23
C CYS A 328 21.98 14.56 41.74
N ILE A 329 20.88 14.08 42.33
CA ILE A 329 20.69 13.80 43.75
C ILE A 329 20.10 12.38 43.90
N PRO A 330 20.93 11.32 43.80
CA PRO A 330 20.44 9.96 44.01
C PRO A 330 19.96 9.76 45.45
N SER A 331 18.82 9.08 45.64
CA SER A 331 18.17 8.90 46.96
C SER A 331 19.02 8.16 48.00
N ASP A 332 19.99 7.34 47.56
CA ASP A 332 20.92 6.63 48.44
C ASP A 332 22.28 7.36 48.64
N ALA A 333 22.46 8.53 48.04
CA ALA A 333 23.72 9.27 48.07
C ALA A 333 23.80 10.25 49.25
N MET A 334 25.00 10.39 49.82
CA MET A 334 25.24 11.40 50.85
C MET A 334 25.23 12.80 50.24
N SER A 335 24.90 13.84 51.03
CA SER A 335 24.83 15.24 50.58
C SER A 335 26.12 15.76 49.92
N GLU A 336 27.28 15.18 50.24
CA GLU A 336 28.58 15.51 49.63
C GLU A 336 28.75 14.95 48.20
N GLN A 337 27.91 14.00 47.80
CA GLN A 337 27.93 13.34 46.48
C GLN A 337 26.92 13.93 45.50
N TRP A 338 26.15 14.95 45.92
CA TRP A 338 25.16 15.62 45.09
C TRP A 338 25.85 16.49 44.04
N ASP A 339 25.41 16.37 42.79
CA ASP A 339 25.87 17.21 41.68
C ASP A 339 25.00 18.47 41.58
N LEU A 340 25.25 19.41 42.50
CA LEU A 340 24.49 20.66 42.60
C LEU A 340 24.78 21.63 41.45
N ASP A 341 26.00 21.58 40.90
CA ASP A 341 26.39 22.39 39.75
C ASP A 341 25.65 21.88 38.50
N GLY A 342 25.62 20.56 38.28
CA GLY A 342 24.83 19.94 37.21
C GLY A 342 23.32 20.23 37.34
N LEU A 343 22.77 20.16 38.55
CA LEU A 343 21.36 20.49 38.79
C LEU A 343 21.05 21.95 38.45
N HIS A 344 21.95 22.87 38.77
CA HIS A 344 21.80 24.29 38.43
C HIS A 344 21.84 24.52 36.92
N GLU A 345 22.78 23.90 36.21
CA GLU A 345 22.87 23.97 34.74
C GLU A 345 21.60 23.43 34.07
N GLU A 346 21.06 22.32 34.57
CA GLU A 346 19.83 21.72 34.04
C GLU A 346 18.59 22.58 34.34
N CYS A 347 18.51 23.26 35.49
CA CYS A 347 17.45 24.24 35.78
C CYS A 347 17.46 25.41 34.79
N LEU A 348 18.64 25.92 34.44
CA LEU A 348 18.78 26.97 33.42
C LEU A 348 18.40 26.44 32.03
N ARG A 349 18.88 25.25 31.67
CA ARG A 349 18.69 24.65 30.34
C ARG A 349 17.24 24.24 30.10
N LEU A 350 16.61 23.52 31.02
CA LEU A 350 15.28 22.94 30.82
C LEU A 350 14.15 23.85 31.32
N LEU A 351 14.35 24.57 32.43
CA LEU A 351 13.28 25.35 33.07
C LEU A 351 13.43 26.86 32.84
N SER A 352 14.55 27.33 32.28
CA SER A 352 14.85 28.76 32.14
C SER A 352 14.80 29.49 33.51
N LEU A 353 15.25 28.80 34.56
CA LEU A 353 15.25 29.31 35.93
C LEU A 353 16.68 29.34 36.50
N ASP A 354 17.11 30.52 36.92
CA ASP A 354 18.35 30.74 37.66
C ASP A 354 18.07 30.58 39.16
N LEU A 355 18.36 29.39 39.69
CA LEU A 355 17.98 28.98 41.05
C LEU A 355 19.21 28.71 41.92
N PRO A 356 19.24 29.20 43.18
CA PRO A 356 20.35 29.00 44.10
C PRO A 356 20.29 27.61 44.77
N VAL A 357 20.28 26.53 43.97
CA VAL A 357 20.17 25.14 44.45
C VAL A 357 21.27 24.76 45.45
N ALA A 358 22.48 25.32 45.28
CA ALA A 358 23.59 25.10 46.18
C ALA A 358 23.40 25.74 47.56
N ASP A 359 22.58 26.80 47.66
CA ASP A 359 22.25 27.40 48.94
C ASP A 359 21.13 26.65 49.64
N TRP A 360 20.17 26.09 48.87
CA TRP A 360 19.15 25.20 49.43
C TRP A 360 19.79 23.97 50.06
N ALA A 361 20.75 23.33 49.40
CA ALA A 361 21.44 22.15 49.94
C ALA A 361 22.18 22.39 51.28
N LYS A 362 22.38 23.65 51.69
CA LYS A 362 23.00 24.01 52.99
C LYS A 362 21.98 24.20 54.12
N GLU A 363 20.69 24.23 53.82
CA GLU A 363 19.64 24.42 54.83
C GLU A 363 19.44 23.13 55.67
N GLU A 364 19.21 23.28 56.97
CA GLU A 364 18.98 22.13 57.84
C GLU A 364 17.65 21.42 57.50
N GLY A 365 17.72 20.11 57.25
CA GLY A 365 16.54 19.28 57.00
C GLY A 365 16.11 19.18 55.53
N ILE A 366 16.95 19.62 54.59
CA ILE A 366 16.70 19.44 53.15
C ILE A 366 17.23 18.09 52.67
N ALA A 367 16.35 17.30 52.07
CA ALA A 367 16.63 16.10 51.30
C ALA A 367 16.22 16.30 49.84
N ASP A 368 16.27 15.22 49.07
CA ASP A 368 15.87 15.15 47.66
C ASP A 368 14.40 15.56 47.45
N GLU A 369 13.50 15.10 48.33
CA GLU A 369 12.06 15.41 48.25
C GLU A 369 11.79 16.92 48.35
N GLU A 370 12.43 17.64 49.28
CA GLU A 370 12.20 19.09 49.44
C GLU A 370 12.78 19.90 48.27
N ILE A 371 13.89 19.46 47.67
CA ILE A 371 14.45 20.10 46.47
C ILE A 371 13.51 19.89 45.29
N LEU A 372 13.00 18.66 45.11
CA LEU A 372 12.02 18.33 44.08
C LEU A 372 10.76 19.19 44.20
N GLU A 373 10.15 19.25 45.39
CA GLU A 373 8.94 20.05 45.63
C GLU A 373 9.17 21.55 45.34
N ARG A 374 10.32 22.10 45.76
CA ARG A 374 10.68 23.50 45.49
C ARG A 374 10.82 23.77 43.99
N LEU A 375 11.47 22.87 43.25
CA LEU A 375 11.65 23.02 41.80
C LEU A 375 10.31 22.96 41.07
N ILE A 376 9.43 22.04 41.45
CA ILE A 376 8.08 21.92 40.89
C ILE A 376 7.29 23.21 41.13
N ASP A 377 7.21 23.70 42.37
CA ASP A 377 6.45 24.91 42.71
C ASP A 377 6.98 26.16 42.00
N LEU A 378 8.30 26.33 41.90
CA LEU A 378 8.89 27.46 41.19
C LEU A 378 8.66 27.39 39.68
N SER A 379 8.75 26.19 39.10
CA SER A 379 8.46 25.95 37.69
C SER A 379 7.00 26.23 37.36
N ASP A 380 6.07 25.74 38.20
CA ASP A 380 4.63 25.94 38.03
C ASP A 380 4.25 27.42 38.13
N ARG A 381 4.82 28.14 39.10
CA ARG A 381 4.62 29.60 39.22
C ARG A 381 5.09 30.33 37.98
N ARG A 382 6.29 30.00 37.48
CA ARG A 382 6.83 30.62 36.26
C ARG A 382 5.93 30.39 35.05
N MET A 383 5.43 29.16 34.88
CA MET A 383 4.52 28.84 33.78
C MET A 383 3.15 29.52 33.93
N ALA A 384 2.63 29.63 35.16
CA ALA A 384 1.39 30.36 35.43
C ALA A 384 1.53 31.87 35.13
N GLU A 385 2.66 32.49 35.47
CA GLU A 385 2.95 33.89 35.11
C GLU A 385 2.98 34.07 33.58
N LYS A 386 3.62 33.15 32.85
CA LYS A 386 3.64 33.18 31.38
C LYS A 386 2.24 33.03 30.79
N ALA A 387 1.45 32.07 31.28
CA ALA A 387 0.07 31.87 30.83
C ALA A 387 -0.81 33.12 31.08
N ALA A 388 -0.62 33.81 32.21
CA ALA A 388 -1.31 35.05 32.53
C ALA A 388 -0.90 36.21 31.60
N ASN A 389 0.39 36.31 31.26
CA ASN A 389 0.91 37.35 30.37
C ASN A 389 0.46 37.20 28.91
N TYR A 390 0.38 35.96 28.41
CA TYR A 390 0.02 35.68 27.02
C TYR A 390 -1.48 35.48 26.80
N GLY A 391 -2.21 35.14 27.85
CA GLY A 391 -3.62 34.79 27.81
C GLY A 391 -3.85 33.28 27.59
N PRO A 392 -4.91 32.71 28.20
CA PRO A 392 -5.10 31.26 28.26
C PRO A 392 -5.39 30.62 26.90
N GLU A 393 -6.07 31.30 25.98
CA GLU A 393 -6.39 30.75 24.66
C GLU A 393 -5.14 30.58 23.78
N VAL A 394 -4.26 31.59 23.79
CA VAL A 394 -3.00 31.57 23.04
C VAL A 394 -2.07 30.50 23.60
N MET A 395 -1.96 30.43 24.94
CA MET A 395 -1.13 29.43 25.61
C MET A 395 -1.59 27.99 25.26
N ARG A 396 -2.90 27.71 25.35
CA ARG A 396 -3.46 26.40 25.00
C ARG A 396 -3.16 25.99 23.55
N LEU A 397 -3.30 26.93 22.61
CA LEU A 397 -3.03 26.67 21.20
C LEU A 397 -1.53 26.40 20.98
N ALA A 398 -0.67 27.20 21.61
CA ALA A 398 0.78 27.05 21.53
C ALA A 398 1.24 25.70 22.10
N GLU A 399 0.79 25.33 23.30
CA GLU A 399 1.09 24.06 23.97
C GLU A 399 0.70 22.87 23.08
N LYS A 400 -0.54 22.85 22.58
CA LYS A 400 -1.04 21.76 21.74
C LYS A 400 -0.30 21.66 20.41
N SER A 401 -0.08 22.79 19.73
CA SER A 401 0.62 22.82 18.44
C SER A 401 2.08 22.37 18.59
N LEU A 402 2.76 22.88 19.61
CA LEU A 402 4.16 22.55 19.89
C LEU A 402 4.32 21.07 20.25
N LEU A 403 3.47 20.55 21.15
CA LEU A 403 3.51 19.15 21.57
C LEU A 403 3.33 18.21 20.37
N LEU A 404 2.33 18.47 19.51
CA LEU A 404 2.11 17.67 18.30
C LEU A 404 3.29 17.75 17.33
N GLN A 405 3.88 18.94 17.14
CA GLN A 405 5.02 19.13 16.26
C GLN A 405 6.27 18.40 16.77
N ILE A 406 6.57 18.47 18.06
CA ILE A 406 7.71 17.79 18.69
C ILE A 406 7.51 16.28 18.65
N LEU A 407 6.30 15.80 18.93
CA LEU A 407 5.96 14.37 18.84
C LEU A 407 6.16 13.86 17.40
N ASP A 408 5.62 14.58 16.40
CA ASP A 408 5.75 14.19 14.98
C ASP A 408 7.21 14.24 14.51
N HIS A 409 8.01 15.21 14.96
CA HIS A 409 9.42 15.29 14.64
C HIS A 409 10.22 14.14 15.28
N SER A 410 10.05 13.92 16.58
CA SER A 410 10.73 12.86 17.33
C SER A 410 10.40 11.47 16.78
N TRP A 411 9.14 11.26 16.40
CA TRP A 411 8.70 10.01 15.77
C TRP A 411 9.36 9.77 14.40
N LYS A 412 9.49 10.81 13.56
CA LYS A 412 10.18 10.70 12.25
C LYS A 412 11.66 10.36 12.41
N GLU A 413 12.31 10.90 13.42
CA GLU A 413 13.70 10.56 13.72
C GLU A 413 13.82 9.12 14.24
N HIS A 414 12.93 8.71 15.14
CA HIS A 414 12.88 7.34 15.64
C HIS A 414 12.70 6.31 14.52
N LEU A 415 11.78 6.57 13.58
CA LEU A 415 11.60 5.72 12.39
C LEU A 415 12.88 5.59 11.54
N LEU A 416 13.64 6.67 11.40
CA LEU A 416 14.91 6.64 10.68
C LEU A 416 15.95 5.81 11.43
N GLN A 417 16.05 5.98 12.75
CA GLN A 417 16.98 5.21 13.57
C GLN A 417 16.63 3.71 13.58
N LEU A 418 15.34 3.35 13.62
CA LEU A 418 14.88 1.96 13.53
C LEU A 418 15.21 1.31 12.17
N ASP A 419 15.16 2.07 11.08
CA ASP A 419 15.57 1.57 9.76
C ASP A 419 17.07 1.25 9.73
N HIS A 420 17.91 2.16 10.27
CA HIS A 420 19.35 1.90 10.40
C HIS A 420 19.64 0.70 11.30
N LEU A 421 18.95 0.59 12.44
CA LEU A 421 19.09 -0.54 13.36
C LEU A 421 18.75 -1.86 12.65
N ARG A 422 17.64 -1.89 11.90
CA ARG A 422 17.19 -3.07 11.15
C ARG A 422 18.21 -3.51 10.10
N GLN A 423 18.89 -2.58 9.43
CA GLN A 423 19.94 -2.91 8.45
C GLN A 423 21.19 -3.53 9.12
N GLY A 424 21.53 -3.09 10.34
CA GLY A 424 22.72 -3.55 11.07
C GLY A 424 22.52 -4.79 11.94
N ILE A 425 21.30 -5.04 12.45
CA ILE A 425 21.05 -6.06 13.48
C ILE A 425 21.33 -7.49 13.01
N GLY A 426 21.27 -7.74 11.69
CA GLY A 426 21.63 -9.04 11.10
C GLY A 426 23.05 -9.49 11.45
N LEU A 427 23.97 -8.56 11.71
CA LEU A 427 25.34 -8.87 12.10
C LEU A 427 25.45 -9.47 13.52
N ARG A 428 24.46 -9.25 14.40
CA ARG A 428 24.42 -9.86 15.73
C ARG A 428 24.28 -11.38 15.68
N ALA A 429 23.74 -11.92 14.58
CA ALA A 429 23.63 -13.36 14.36
C ALA A 429 25.01 -14.06 14.39
N TYR A 430 26.09 -13.36 14.00
CA TYR A 430 27.46 -13.90 14.06
C TYR A 430 27.92 -14.20 15.50
N ALA A 431 27.36 -13.50 16.48
CA ALA A 431 27.63 -13.73 17.90
C ALA A 431 26.68 -14.75 18.55
N GLN A 432 25.96 -15.55 17.75
CA GLN A 432 24.95 -16.53 18.19
C GLN A 432 23.82 -15.93 19.05
N ARG A 433 23.58 -14.61 18.92
CA ARG A 433 22.42 -13.95 19.52
C ARG A 433 21.28 -13.92 18.52
N ASP A 434 20.06 -14.09 19.00
CA ASP A 434 18.86 -13.97 18.16
C ASP A 434 18.64 -12.50 17.74
N PRO A 435 18.73 -12.17 16.44
CA PRO A 435 18.65 -10.78 15.99
C PRO A 435 17.32 -10.10 16.28
N LEU A 436 16.22 -10.86 16.33
CA LEU A 436 14.89 -10.30 16.60
C LEU A 436 14.77 -9.87 18.06
N ASN A 437 15.28 -10.66 19.00
CA ASN A 437 15.28 -10.29 20.41
C ASN A 437 16.19 -9.10 20.70
N GLU A 438 17.36 -9.04 20.08
CA GLU A 438 18.25 -7.87 20.20
C GLU A 438 17.60 -6.63 19.57
N TYR A 439 16.96 -6.77 18.39
CA TYR A 439 16.19 -5.69 17.76
C TYR A 439 15.08 -5.19 18.68
N LYS A 440 14.29 -6.09 19.28
CA LYS A 440 13.21 -5.75 20.21
C LYS A 440 13.71 -4.94 21.41
N ARG A 441 14.82 -5.37 22.01
CA ARG A 441 15.41 -4.68 23.17
C ARG A 441 15.91 -3.29 22.79
N GLU A 442 16.78 -3.21 21.78
CA GLU A 442 17.37 -1.93 21.34
C GLU A 442 16.28 -0.98 20.81
N ALA A 443 15.29 -1.49 20.05
CA ALA A 443 14.16 -0.68 19.57
C ALA A 443 13.27 -0.14 20.70
N PHE A 444 13.12 -0.89 21.80
CA PHE A 444 12.35 -0.45 22.96
C PHE A 444 13.11 0.60 23.77
N GLU A 445 14.41 0.39 24.02
CA GLU A 445 15.28 1.39 24.68
C GLU A 445 15.28 2.72 23.90
N MET A 446 15.43 2.68 22.58
CA MET A 446 15.34 3.87 21.71
C MET A 446 13.96 4.54 21.76
N PHE A 447 12.90 3.76 21.93
CA PHE A 447 11.54 4.29 22.03
C PHE A 447 11.31 5.02 23.37
N GLU A 448 11.79 4.46 24.48
CA GLU A 448 11.77 5.13 25.79
C GLU A 448 12.60 6.42 25.77
N GLU A 449 13.78 6.39 25.14
CA GLU A 449 14.62 7.57 24.97
C GLU A 449 13.94 8.63 24.10
N MET A 450 13.25 8.23 23.04
CA MET A 450 12.43 9.13 22.22
C MET A 450 11.34 9.80 23.05
N LEU A 451 10.61 9.07 23.90
CA LEU A 451 9.57 9.62 24.77
C LEU A 451 10.16 10.61 25.78
N ARG A 452 11.28 10.28 26.42
CA ARG A 452 12.00 11.19 27.33
C ARG A 452 12.42 12.48 26.59
N ARG A 453 12.95 12.34 25.37
CA ARG A 453 13.31 13.49 24.54
C ARG A 453 12.12 14.39 24.21
N VAL A 454 10.95 13.81 23.91
CA VAL A 454 9.72 14.59 23.69
C VAL A 454 9.39 15.44 24.92
N ARG A 455 9.39 14.85 26.13
CA ARG A 455 9.11 15.59 27.38
C ARG A 455 10.13 16.71 27.63
N ASN A 456 11.42 16.40 27.48
CA ASN A 456 12.50 17.37 27.67
C ASN A 456 12.36 18.55 26.71
N SER A 457 12.18 18.26 25.41
CA SER A 457 12.06 19.30 24.39
C SER A 457 10.80 20.15 24.55
N VAL A 458 9.67 19.55 24.94
CA VAL A 458 8.43 20.30 25.23
C VAL A 458 8.65 21.24 26.41
N THR A 459 9.22 20.74 27.50
CA THR A 459 9.48 21.52 28.72
C THR A 459 10.47 22.65 28.45
N GLU A 460 11.58 22.35 27.77
CA GLU A 460 12.61 23.32 27.41
C GLU A 460 12.05 24.44 26.54
N ILE A 461 11.39 24.10 25.42
CA ILE A 461 10.88 25.10 24.50
C ILE A 461 9.79 25.94 25.18
N LEU A 462 8.84 25.34 25.90
CA LEU A 462 7.81 26.11 26.60
C LEU A 462 8.38 27.03 27.68
N SER A 463 9.45 26.62 28.35
CA SER A 463 10.10 27.42 29.40
C SER A 463 10.84 28.62 28.81
N HIS A 464 11.52 28.46 27.67
CA HIS A 464 12.29 29.53 27.00
C HIS A 464 11.50 30.42 26.05
N VAL A 465 10.38 29.95 25.49
CA VAL A 465 9.63 30.73 24.49
C VAL A 465 9.12 32.04 25.09
N GLU A 466 9.51 33.17 24.49
CA GLU A 466 8.90 34.47 24.71
C GLU A 466 7.99 34.79 23.52
N LEU A 467 6.67 34.79 23.73
CA LEU A 467 5.73 35.16 22.68
C LEU A 467 5.73 36.69 22.51
N THR A 468 6.36 37.18 21.44
CA THR A 468 6.25 38.57 21.02
C THR A 468 5.01 38.75 20.15
N PHE A 469 4.05 39.54 20.62
CA PHE A 469 2.84 39.84 19.84
C PHE A 469 3.12 40.96 18.83
N ASP A 470 2.96 40.66 17.54
CA ASP A 470 2.67 41.67 16.52
C ASP A 470 1.17 41.56 16.17
N GLU A 471 0.42 42.66 16.23
CA GLU A 471 -1.05 42.68 16.06
C GLU A 471 -1.49 42.12 14.69
N SER A 472 -0.58 42.08 13.72
CA SER A 472 -0.81 41.52 12.38
C SER A 472 -0.89 39.99 12.31
N GLU A 473 -0.29 39.26 13.26
CA GLU A 473 -0.26 37.79 13.25
C GLU A 473 -1.50 37.15 13.89
N GLN A 474 -2.17 37.86 14.80
CA GLN A 474 -3.45 37.44 15.38
C GLN A 474 -4.56 37.30 14.32
N GLU A 475 -4.57 38.18 13.31
CA GLU A 475 -5.50 38.07 12.17
C GLU A 475 -5.16 36.88 11.24
N MET A 476 -3.91 36.44 11.21
CA MET A 476 -3.45 35.34 10.38
C MET A 476 -3.81 33.97 10.99
N PHE A 477 -3.63 33.82 12.31
CA PHE A 477 -4.06 32.61 13.04
C PHE A 477 -5.59 32.39 12.99
N GLN A 478 -6.38 33.46 13.01
CA GLN A 478 -7.84 33.37 12.83
C GLN A 478 -8.26 33.01 11.40
N ARG A 479 -7.41 33.23 10.39
CA ARG A 479 -7.67 32.85 9.00
C ARG A 479 -7.44 31.37 8.72
N GLU A 480 -6.45 30.73 9.35
CA GLU A 480 -6.17 29.30 9.15
C GLU A 480 -7.25 28.36 9.75
N GLN A 481 -8.04 28.84 10.73
CA GLN A 481 -9.20 28.09 11.22
C GLN A 481 -10.37 28.03 10.22
N ARG A 482 -10.32 28.75 9.09
CA ARG A 482 -11.34 28.64 8.05
C ARG A 482 -11.01 27.51 7.08
N SER A 483 -11.65 26.36 7.32
CA SER A 483 -12.00 25.35 6.31
C SER A 483 -10.81 24.77 5.53
N MET A 484 -10.13 23.78 6.13
CA MET A 484 -9.48 22.72 5.36
C MET A 484 -10.59 21.93 4.65
N GLN A 485 -10.82 22.24 3.38
CA GLN A 485 -11.73 21.49 2.53
C GLN A 485 -10.95 20.30 1.96
N GLU A 486 -11.41 19.10 2.27
CA GLU A 486 -10.81 17.85 1.79
C GLU A 486 -10.93 17.77 0.26
N SER A 487 -9.87 18.10 -0.47
CA SER A 487 -9.79 17.87 -1.91
C SER A 487 -9.29 16.46 -2.17
N ARG A 488 -10.20 15.49 -2.13
CA ARG A 488 -9.93 14.18 -2.75
C ARG A 488 -10.21 14.32 -4.25
N GLU A 489 -9.18 14.63 -5.02
CA GLU A 489 -9.23 14.39 -6.46
C GLU A 489 -8.97 12.90 -6.69
N ASP A 490 -10.05 12.18 -7.01
CA ASP A 490 -9.96 10.80 -7.45
C ASP A 490 -9.40 10.78 -8.89
N PRO A 491 -8.27 10.11 -9.17
CA PRO A 491 -7.63 10.10 -10.49
C PRO A 491 -8.54 9.61 -11.63
N ALA A 492 -9.64 8.91 -11.29
CA ALA A 492 -10.63 8.43 -12.25
C ALA A 492 -11.48 9.54 -12.90
N PHE A 493 -11.50 10.75 -12.34
CA PHE A 493 -12.34 11.86 -12.82
C PHE A 493 -11.57 13.06 -13.40
N ALA A 494 -10.25 12.96 -13.56
CA ALA A 494 -9.40 14.04 -14.08
C ALA A 494 -9.42 14.22 -15.62
N MET A 495 -10.27 13.48 -16.34
CA MET A 495 -10.30 13.44 -17.82
C MET A 495 -11.57 14.05 -18.45
N ALA A 496 -12.22 15.01 -17.79
CA ALA A 496 -13.39 15.68 -18.35
C ALA A 496 -13.42 17.18 -17.98
N ASP A 497 -12.53 17.95 -18.61
CA ASP A 497 -12.74 19.33 -19.11
C ASP A 497 -11.41 20.09 -19.13
N GLU A 498 -10.66 19.96 -20.22
CA GLU A 498 -9.72 21.01 -20.64
C GLU A 498 -10.13 21.52 -22.04
N PRO A 499 -10.38 22.83 -22.21
CA PRO A 499 -10.23 23.47 -23.50
C PRO A 499 -8.80 24.01 -23.66
N LEU A 500 -8.13 23.50 -24.69
CA LEU A 500 -6.93 24.06 -25.28
C LEU A 500 -7.09 25.55 -25.68
N ALA A 501 -6.14 26.40 -25.27
CA ALA A 501 -5.66 27.52 -26.10
C ALA A 501 -4.28 28.05 -25.62
N ALA A 502 -3.32 28.03 -26.56
CA ALA A 502 -1.98 28.63 -26.52
C ALA A 502 -2.05 30.18 -26.66
N THR A 503 -1.06 31.06 -26.45
CA THR A 503 0.41 31.13 -26.73
C THR A 503 0.97 32.44 -26.08
N GLY A 504 2.26 32.50 -25.71
CA GLY A 504 3.10 33.71 -25.91
C GLY A 504 3.76 34.43 -24.70
N THR A 505 5.06 34.13 -24.50
CA THR A 505 6.23 34.99 -24.13
C THR A 505 6.27 35.97 -22.93
N ASP A 506 7.33 35.77 -22.13
CA ASP A 506 8.19 36.68 -21.34
C ASP A 506 7.61 37.69 -20.33
N GLY A 507 8.06 37.55 -19.07
CA GLY A 507 8.23 38.68 -18.15
C GLY A 507 7.74 38.48 -16.71
N VAL A 508 8.68 38.25 -15.79
CA VAL A 508 8.68 38.63 -14.36
C VAL A 508 7.35 38.49 -13.59
N ALA A 509 7.22 37.39 -12.85
CA ALA A 509 6.12 37.18 -11.91
C ALA A 509 6.18 38.19 -10.75
N THR A 510 5.33 39.21 -10.81
CA THR A 510 4.85 39.97 -9.66
C THR A 510 3.60 39.26 -9.12
N PRO A 511 3.40 39.18 -7.80
CA PRO A 511 2.23 38.49 -7.26
C PRO A 511 0.98 39.30 -7.58
N VAL A 512 0.03 38.67 -8.25
CA VAL A 512 -1.29 39.21 -8.59
C VAL A 512 -2.01 39.53 -7.28
N GLN A 513 -2.18 40.82 -6.98
CA GLN A 513 -3.12 41.30 -5.97
C GLN A 513 -4.52 40.85 -6.39
N SER A 514 -5.10 39.91 -5.64
CA SER A 514 -6.51 39.58 -5.76
C SER A 514 -7.33 40.80 -5.37
N ARG A 515 -8.04 41.39 -6.34
CA ARG A 515 -8.98 42.49 -6.12
C ARG A 515 -10.02 42.05 -5.09
N THR A 516 -9.96 42.67 -3.93
CA THR A 516 -11.02 42.71 -2.92
C THR A 516 -12.34 43.11 -3.56
N ALA A 517 -13.34 42.24 -3.46
CA ALA A 517 -14.73 42.58 -3.74
C ALA A 517 -15.28 43.39 -2.58
N ALA A 518 -15.22 44.71 -2.69
CA ALA A 518 -16.04 45.63 -1.91
C ALA A 518 -16.72 46.59 -2.90
N ALA A 519 -17.86 46.18 -3.45
CA ALA A 519 -18.79 47.07 -4.12
C ALA A 519 -20.14 46.95 -3.39
N VAL A 520 -20.62 48.08 -2.90
CA VAL A 520 -21.96 48.22 -2.33
C VAL A 520 -22.96 47.75 -3.38
N ILE A 521 -23.72 46.70 -3.09
CA ILE A 521 -24.74 46.14 -3.98
C ILE A 521 -25.93 47.10 -3.98
N ASP A 522 -26.20 47.78 -5.10
CA ASP A 522 -27.38 48.64 -5.25
C ASP A 522 -28.57 47.79 -5.75
N PRO A 523 -29.66 47.64 -4.97
CA PRO A 523 -30.85 46.87 -5.36
C PRO A 523 -31.52 47.31 -6.66
N ASN A 524 -31.22 48.50 -7.20
CA ASN A 524 -31.81 49.01 -8.43
C ASN A 524 -30.90 48.89 -9.67
N ASP A 525 -29.65 48.47 -9.52
CA ASP A 525 -28.70 48.30 -10.64
C ASP A 525 -28.14 46.87 -10.72
N PRO A 526 -28.65 46.02 -11.64
CA PRO A 526 -28.20 44.65 -11.83
C PRO A 526 -26.71 44.48 -12.15
N SER A 527 -26.05 45.51 -12.67
CA SER A 527 -24.62 45.44 -13.02
C SER A 527 -23.71 45.41 -11.78
N THR A 528 -24.23 45.87 -10.63
CA THR A 528 -23.50 45.91 -9.36
C THR A 528 -23.59 44.61 -8.56
N TRP A 529 -24.46 43.68 -8.96
CA TRP A 529 -24.78 42.48 -8.17
C TRP A 529 -23.75 41.34 -8.29
N GLY A 530 -22.83 41.42 -9.25
CA GLY A 530 -21.84 40.38 -9.50
C GLY A 530 -22.47 39.02 -9.85
N LYS A 531 -21.76 37.92 -9.55
CA LYS A 531 -22.28 36.56 -9.73
C LYS A 531 -23.22 36.18 -8.59
N VAL A 532 -24.51 36.43 -8.76
CA VAL A 532 -25.54 36.04 -7.77
C VAL A 532 -25.89 34.55 -7.93
N PRO A 533 -25.75 33.71 -6.88
CA PRO A 533 -26.13 32.30 -6.93
C PRO A 533 -27.62 32.11 -7.23
N ARG A 534 -27.99 31.17 -8.10
CA ARG A 534 -29.36 30.98 -8.62
C ARG A 534 -30.43 30.80 -7.53
N ASN A 535 -30.08 30.21 -6.38
CA ASN A 535 -31.01 29.95 -5.27
C ASN A 535 -30.98 31.01 -4.16
N ALA A 536 -30.09 32.01 -4.22
CA ALA A 536 -30.03 33.10 -3.25
C ALA A 536 -31.24 34.06 -3.41
N PRO A 537 -31.65 34.78 -2.35
CA PRO A 537 -32.63 35.86 -2.48
C PRO A 537 -32.16 36.91 -3.49
N CYS A 538 -33.07 37.38 -4.35
CA CYS A 538 -32.72 38.31 -5.42
C CYS A 538 -32.31 39.68 -4.82
N PRO A 539 -31.17 40.27 -5.23
CA PRO A 539 -30.66 41.53 -4.66
C PRO A 539 -31.58 42.74 -4.86
N CYS A 540 -32.55 42.67 -5.79
CA CYS A 540 -33.57 43.70 -6.01
C CYS A 540 -34.60 43.87 -4.88
N GLY A 541 -34.50 43.10 -3.78
CA GLY A 541 -35.42 43.19 -2.64
C GLY A 541 -36.81 42.58 -2.87
N SER A 542 -37.04 41.87 -3.98
CA SER A 542 -38.35 41.29 -4.33
C SER A 542 -38.82 40.11 -3.46
N GLY A 543 -38.00 39.65 -2.50
CA GLY A 543 -38.29 38.49 -1.64
C GLY A 543 -38.29 37.13 -2.34
N LYS A 544 -38.08 37.07 -3.66
CA LYS A 544 -38.02 35.83 -4.46
C LYS A 544 -36.57 35.37 -4.67
N LYS A 545 -36.35 34.07 -4.86
CA LYS A 545 -35.03 33.53 -5.26
C LYS A 545 -34.62 34.04 -6.64
N TYR A 546 -33.32 34.28 -6.87
CA TYR A 546 -32.79 34.89 -8.09
C TYR A 546 -33.29 34.21 -9.37
N LYS A 547 -33.29 32.86 -9.43
CA LYS A 547 -33.81 32.08 -10.57
C LYS A 547 -35.29 32.29 -10.91
N HIS A 548 -36.08 32.80 -9.98
CA HIS A 548 -37.51 33.10 -10.15
C HIS A 548 -37.80 34.60 -10.32
N CYS A 549 -36.74 35.42 -10.39
CA CYS A 549 -36.79 36.85 -10.63
C CYS A 549 -35.85 37.21 -11.80
N HIS A 550 -34.77 37.93 -11.56
CA HIS A 550 -33.84 38.39 -12.61
C HIS A 550 -32.97 37.29 -13.24
N GLY A 551 -32.90 36.10 -12.63
CA GLY A 551 -32.25 34.91 -13.18
C GLY A 551 -33.20 33.95 -13.90
N ARG A 552 -34.42 34.39 -14.23
CA ARG A 552 -35.38 33.61 -15.02
C ARG A 552 -34.97 33.70 -16.49
N ALA A 553 -34.54 32.59 -17.07
CA ALA A 553 -34.37 32.52 -18.51
C ALA A 553 -35.74 32.68 -19.19
N SER A 554 -35.85 33.65 -20.10
CA SER A 554 -37.01 33.84 -20.96
C SER A 554 -37.22 32.66 -21.89
#